data_AF-A0AA51BF57-F1
#
_entry.id   AF-A0AA51BF57-F1
#
_cell.length_a   1.000
_cell.length_b   1.000
_cell.length_c   1.000
_cell.angle_alpha   90.00
_cell.angle_beta   90.00
_cell.angle_gamma   90.00
#
_symmetry.space_group_name_H-M   'P 1'
#
loop_
_entity.id
_entity.type
_entity.pdbx_description
1 polymer ?
#
loop_
_entity_poly.entity_id
_entity_poly.type
_entity_poly.pdbx_seq_one_letter_code
_entity_poly.pdbx_strand_id
1 'polypeptide(L)'
;LPLEFINGGHGVKNPLATEANARQREEEKNKQVLVSEDDPTKFVCRICSKNFSLQRLLNRHMKCHSDVKRYLCTFCGKGFNDTFDLKRHTRTHTG
;
A
#
# COMPACT_ATOMS: atom_id res chain seq x y z
N LEU A 1 14.86 -10.17 15.35
CA LEU A 1 13.63 -10.47 14.59
C LEU A 1 14.01 -10.99 13.20
N PRO A 2 13.45 -12.12 12.71
CA PRO A 2 13.77 -12.64 11.38
C PRO A 2 13.14 -11.79 10.28
N LEU A 3 13.91 -11.49 9.23
CA LEU A 3 13.40 -10.80 8.04
C LEU A 3 12.63 -11.77 7.16
N GLU A 4 11.39 -11.44 6.84
CA GLU A 4 10.51 -12.27 6.02
C GLU A 4 10.58 -11.84 4.56
N PHE A 5 10.86 -12.77 3.66
CA PHE A 5 10.82 -12.54 2.21
C PHE A 5 9.38 -12.31 1.73
N ILE A 6 9.22 -11.48 0.72
CA ILE A 6 7.92 -11.20 0.12
C ILE A 6 7.67 -12.23 -0.99
N ASN A 7 6.59 -13.01 -0.87
CA ASN A 7 6.21 -14.01 -1.87
C ASN A 7 6.06 -13.35 -3.26
N GLY A 8 6.92 -13.75 -4.21
CA GLY A 8 6.86 -13.28 -5.61
C GLY A 8 8.07 -12.48 -6.15
N GLY A 9 9.17 -12.33 -5.38
CA GLY A 9 10.48 -11.87 -5.89
C GLY A 9 11.16 -10.72 -5.12
N HIS A 10 12.49 -10.84 -4.96
CA HIS A 10 13.56 -9.88 -4.55
C HIS A 10 13.18 -8.66 -3.68
N GLY A 11 12.42 -8.89 -2.61
CA GLY A 11 12.17 -7.88 -1.58
C GLY A 11 11.94 -8.50 -0.22
N VAL A 12 12.18 -7.71 0.82
CA VAL A 12 12.00 -8.09 2.23
C VAL A 12 11.03 -7.13 2.92
N LYS A 13 10.30 -7.63 3.92
CA LYS A 13 9.49 -6.76 4.79
C LYS A 13 10.42 -5.86 5.61
N ASN A 14 10.12 -4.56 5.65
CA ASN A 14 10.88 -3.62 6.48
C ASN A 14 10.62 -3.93 7.96
N PRO A 15 11.61 -4.40 8.74
CA PRO A 15 11.42 -4.78 10.14
C PRO A 15 10.90 -3.61 11.00
N LEU A 16 11.29 -2.36 10.69
CA LEU A 16 10.81 -1.14 11.35
C LEU A 16 9.33 -0.83 11.06
N ALA A 17 8.76 -1.42 10.02
CA ALA A 17 7.37 -1.20 9.62
C ALA A 17 6.41 -2.32 10.10
N THR A 18 6.91 -3.34 10.80
CA THR A 18 6.17 -4.61 10.99
C THR A 18 5.34 -4.71 12.26
N GLU A 19 5.36 -3.73 13.16
CA GLU A 19 4.65 -3.88 14.45
C GLU A 19 3.64 -2.76 14.75
N ALA A 20 3.49 -1.78 13.86
CA ALA A 20 2.42 -0.78 13.95
C ALA A 20 1.16 -1.21 13.19
N ASN A 21 0.61 -2.39 13.50
CA ASN A 21 -0.76 -2.81 13.17
C ASN A 21 -1.01 -3.53 11.83
N ALA A 22 -0.84 -4.85 11.85
CA ALA A 22 -1.44 -5.74 10.85
C ALA A 22 -2.95 -5.96 11.10
N ARG A 23 -3.40 -5.96 12.38
CA ARG A 23 -4.81 -6.17 12.76
C ARG A 23 -5.68 -4.90 12.65
N GLN A 24 -5.13 -3.70 12.87
CA GLN A 24 -5.89 -2.43 12.72
C GLN A 24 -6.03 -1.95 11.26
N ARG A 25 -5.30 -2.57 10.30
CA ARG A 25 -5.26 -2.14 8.89
C ARG A 25 -6.51 -2.46 8.08
N GLU A 26 -7.24 -3.51 8.42
CA GLU A 26 -8.46 -3.91 7.71
C GLU A 26 -9.62 -2.96 8.09
N GLU A 27 -9.72 -2.65 9.39
CA GLU A 27 -10.78 -1.85 9.97
C GLU A 27 -10.61 -0.34 9.70
N GLU A 28 -9.37 0.17 9.71
CA GLU A 28 -9.09 1.58 9.42
C GLU A 28 -9.05 1.91 7.92
N LYS A 29 -8.79 0.91 7.06
CA LYS A 29 -9.03 1.00 5.61
C LYS A 29 -10.49 1.28 5.30
N ASN A 30 -11.40 0.70 6.08
CA ASN A 30 -12.84 0.92 5.91
C ASN A 30 -13.27 2.33 6.38
N LYS A 31 -12.61 2.86 7.43
CA LYS A 31 -12.86 4.23 7.95
C LYS A 31 -12.34 5.36 7.03
N GLN A 32 -11.56 5.02 6.00
CA GLN A 32 -11.01 5.95 5.01
C GLN A 32 -11.85 6.06 3.72
N VAL A 33 -12.95 5.29 3.64
CA VAL A 33 -13.85 5.25 2.48
C VAL A 33 -15.04 6.15 2.77
N LEU A 34 -15.17 7.23 2.01
CA LEU A 34 -16.41 8.00 1.93
C LEU A 34 -17.09 7.62 0.61
N VAL A 35 -18.37 7.27 0.68
CA VAL A 35 -19.21 7.13 -0.52
C VAL A 35 -19.73 8.52 -0.85
N SER A 36 -19.66 8.94 -2.11
CA SER A 36 -20.23 10.22 -2.50
C SER A 36 -21.74 10.25 -2.21
N GLU A 37 -22.20 11.29 -1.51
CA GLU A 37 -23.63 11.46 -1.19
C GLU A 37 -24.47 11.66 -2.46
N ASP A 38 -23.89 12.30 -3.48
CA ASP A 38 -24.54 12.54 -4.77
C ASP A 38 -24.52 11.32 -5.73
N ASP A 39 -23.57 10.39 -5.56
CA ASP A 39 -23.38 9.26 -6.46
C ASP A 39 -22.81 8.04 -5.72
N PRO A 40 -23.68 7.11 -5.28
CA PRO A 40 -23.27 5.97 -4.44
C PRO A 40 -22.33 4.98 -5.17
N THR A 41 -22.11 5.16 -6.47
CA THR A 41 -21.16 4.37 -7.27
C THR A 41 -19.70 4.86 -7.15
N LYS A 42 -19.47 6.02 -6.51
CA LYS A 42 -18.13 6.62 -6.35
C LYS A 42 -17.63 6.55 -4.92
N PHE A 43 -16.33 6.28 -4.83
CA PHE A 43 -15.57 6.26 -3.58
C PHE A 43 -14.62 7.45 -3.56
N VAL A 44 -14.68 8.24 -2.50
CA VAL A 44 -13.93 9.50 -2.35
C VAL A 44 -12.82 9.34 -1.33
N CYS A 45 -11.63 9.84 -1.69
CA CYS A 45 -10.53 9.98 -0.75
C CYS A 45 -10.82 11.13 0.22
N ARG A 46 -10.90 10.86 1.51
CA ARG A 46 -11.09 11.90 2.54
C ARG A 46 -9.91 12.88 2.71
N ILE A 47 -8.73 12.60 2.14
CA ILE A 47 -7.52 13.42 2.30
C ILE A 47 -7.36 14.42 1.15
N CYS A 48 -7.62 13.99 -0.08
CA CYS A 48 -7.44 14.83 -1.27
C CYS A 48 -8.70 14.95 -2.15
N SER A 49 -9.83 14.42 -1.69
CA SER A 49 -11.14 14.46 -2.36
C SER A 49 -11.17 13.88 -3.78
N LYS A 50 -10.20 13.02 -4.12
CA LYS A 50 -10.19 12.30 -5.41
C LYS A 50 -11.26 11.20 -5.44
N ASN A 51 -11.91 11.09 -6.60
CA ASN A 51 -12.95 10.11 -6.87
C ASN A 51 -12.40 8.86 -7.54
N PHE A 52 -12.91 7.70 -7.14
CA PHE A 52 -12.57 6.40 -7.70
C PHE A 52 -13.83 5.61 -7.97
N SER A 53 -13.87 4.91 -9.11
CA SER A 53 -15.01 4.06 -9.49
C SER A 53 -15.09 2.75 -8.69
N LEU A 54 -14.06 2.40 -7.92
CA LEU A 54 -14.01 1.15 -7.15
C LEU A 54 -13.32 1.36 -5.80
N GLN A 55 -13.88 0.78 -4.74
CA GLN A 55 -13.32 0.84 -3.38
C GLN A 55 -11.89 0.30 -3.30
N ARG A 56 -11.56 -0.75 -4.07
CA ARG A 56 -10.19 -1.32 -4.12
C ARG A 56 -9.16 -0.32 -4.66
N LEU A 57 -9.58 0.57 -5.57
CA LEU A 57 -8.70 1.60 -6.14
C LEU A 57 -8.46 2.72 -5.13
N LEU A 58 -9.51 3.15 -4.44
CA LEU A 58 -9.36 4.10 -3.33
C LEU A 58 -8.45 3.54 -2.23
N ASN A 59 -8.66 2.28 -1.82
CA ASN A 59 -7.80 1.62 -0.82
C ASN A 59 -6.33 1.55 -1.23
N ARG A 60 -6.05 1.29 -2.51
CA ARG A 60 -4.68 1.34 -3.05
C ARG A 60 -4.16 2.78 -3.02
N HIS A 61 -4.97 3.75 -3.41
CA HIS A 61 -4.61 5.16 -3.39
C HIS A 61 -4.27 5.67 -1.97
N MET A 62 -4.98 5.23 -0.93
CA MET A 62 -4.67 5.61 0.46
C MET A 62 -3.24 5.22 0.89
N LYS A 63 -2.62 4.21 0.23
CA LYS A 63 -1.21 3.87 0.47
C LYS A 63 -0.24 4.99 0.04
N CYS A 64 -0.65 5.89 -0.85
CA CYS A 64 0.15 7.05 -1.25
C CYS A 64 0.17 8.15 -0.18
N HIS A 65 -0.91 8.26 0.62
CA HIS A 65 -0.96 9.16 1.77
C HIS A 65 -0.27 8.59 3.01
N SER A 66 0.19 7.33 2.95
CA SER A 66 0.95 6.69 4.01
C SER A 66 2.44 6.84 3.72
N ASP A 67 3.17 7.55 4.57
CA ASP A 67 4.64 7.64 4.47
C ASP A 67 5.37 6.34 4.85
N VAL A 68 4.61 5.33 5.30
CA VAL A 68 5.16 4.04 5.72
C VAL A 68 5.54 3.16 4.50
N LYS A 69 6.85 3.14 4.20
CA LYS A 69 7.47 2.21 3.25
C LYS A 69 7.67 0.83 3.88
N ARG A 70 6.74 -0.07 3.58
CA ARG A 70 6.60 -1.40 4.19
C ARG A 70 7.52 -2.45 3.58
N TYR A 71 7.92 -2.24 2.32
CA TYR A 71 8.66 -3.22 1.54
C TYR A 71 9.95 -2.62 1.04
N LEU A 72 11.07 -3.31 1.22
CA LEU A 72 12.38 -2.88 0.76
C LEU A 72 12.84 -3.77 -0.39
N CYS A 73 13.42 -3.14 -1.41
CA CYS A 73 14.10 -3.85 -2.49
C CYS A 73 15.41 -4.45 -1.98
N THR A 74 15.66 -5.74 -2.24
CA THR A 74 16.92 -6.38 -1.81
C THR A 74 18.13 -5.92 -2.63
N PHE A 75 17.92 -5.44 -3.86
CA PHE A 75 19.02 -4.99 -4.72
C PHE A 75 19.56 -3.60 -4.34
N CYS A 76 18.69 -2.69 -3.92
CA CYS A 76 19.08 -1.28 -3.70
C CYS A 76 18.53 -0.66 -2.42
N GLY A 77 17.82 -1.42 -1.59
CA GLY A 77 17.25 -0.93 -0.33
C GLY A 77 16.08 0.07 -0.49
N LYS A 78 15.67 0.40 -1.73
CA LYS A 78 14.59 1.36 -1.96
C LYS A 78 13.27 0.86 -1.37
N GLY A 79 12.60 1.74 -0.62
CA GLY A 79 11.35 1.42 0.06
C GLY A 79 10.09 1.74 -0.75
N PHE A 80 9.09 0.86 -0.62
CA PHE A 80 7.81 0.90 -1.32
C PHE A 80 6.64 0.67 -0.35
N ASN A 81 5.51 1.30 -0.64
CA ASN A 81 4.29 1.19 0.16
C ASN A 81 3.41 0.00 -0.27
N ASP A 82 3.68 -0.57 -1.44
CA ASP A 82 2.93 -1.69 -2.03
C ASP A 82 3.85 -2.76 -2.65
N THR A 83 3.42 -4.03 -2.60
CA THR A 83 4.17 -5.16 -3.17
C THR A 83 4.16 -5.11 -4.69
N PHE A 84 3.09 -4.61 -5.30
CA PHE A 84 3.01 -4.42 -6.75
C PHE A 84 4.08 -3.44 -7.25
N ASP A 85 4.25 -2.30 -6.57
CA ASP A 85 5.23 -1.29 -6.95
C ASP A 85 6.66 -1.80 -6.76
N LEU A 86 6.92 -2.53 -5.67
CA LEU A 86 8.18 -3.22 -5.46
C LEU A 86 8.44 -4.24 -6.60
N LYS A 87 7.48 -5.11 -6.91
CA LYS A 87 7.64 -6.14 -7.96
C LYS A 87 7.89 -5.53 -9.33
N ARG A 88 7.20 -4.43 -9.65
CA ARG A 88 7.46 -3.67 -10.87
C ARG A 88 8.88 -3.08 -10.85
N HIS A 89 9.31 -2.53 -9.72
CA HIS A 89 10.66 -2.01 -9.56
C HIS A 89 11.74 -3.09 -9.66
N THR A 90 11.53 -4.29 -9.09
CA THR A 90 12.56 -5.34 -9.14
C THR A 90 12.89 -5.78 -10.56
N ARG A 91 11.94 -5.66 -11.50
CA ARG A 91 12.19 -5.92 -12.93
C ARG A 91 13.24 -4.99 -13.53
N THR A 92 13.43 -3.78 -12.99
CA THR A 92 14.47 -2.86 -13.48
C THR A 92 15.87 -3.31 -13.11
N HIS A 93 16.03 -4.23 -12.17
CA HIS A 93 17.32 -4.81 -11.80
C HIS A 93 17.61 -6.09 -12.57
N THR A 94 16.57 -6.89 -12.86
CA THR A 94 16.73 -8.19 -13.49
C THR A 94 16.70 -8.15 -15.02
N GLY A 95 16.17 -7.07 -15.63
CA GLY A 95 16.00 -6.96 -17.08
C GLY A 95 14.79 -7.71 -17.58
#